data_AF-A0A3M1DYB7-F1
#
_entry.id   AF-A0A3M1DYB7-F1
#
_cell.length_a   1.000
_cell.length_b   1.000
_cell.length_c   1.000
_cell.angle_alpha   90.00
_cell.angle_beta   90.00
_cell.angle_gamma   90.00
#
_symmetry.space_group_name_H-M   'P 1'
#
loop_
_entity.id
_entity.type
_entity.pdbx_description
1 polymer ?
#
loop_
_entity_poly.entity_id
_entity_poly.type
_entity_poly.pdbx_seq_one_letter_code
_entity_poly.pdbx_strand_id
1 'polypeptide(L)'
;MHVRRAMLSLLAASIAVHTCLLLIVHARFGAVDALAFRSLDGREYYHLGRNLLEHGSFSTAGEGEPLAPDTWRTPGYPLFLAAVMALAGSSPTAVIVAHQLLAVVNVILFFHLLVPRWGARRATWATTALLLEPYGLYYS
;
A
#
# COMPACT_ATOMS: atom_id res chain seq x y z
N MET A 1 -6.92 24.87 18.06
CA MET A 1 -8.06 24.18 17.38
C MET A 1 -7.82 23.88 15.89
N HIS A 2 -7.02 24.66 15.15
CA HIS A 2 -6.87 24.47 13.70
C HIS A 2 -6.16 23.17 13.26
N VAL A 3 -5.14 22.71 13.98
CA VAL A 3 -4.36 21.50 13.62
C VAL A 3 -5.21 20.23 13.65
N ARG A 4 -5.93 19.99 14.76
CA ARG A 4 -6.78 18.80 14.92
C ARG A 4 -7.88 18.72 13.86
N ARG A 5 -8.54 19.85 13.56
CA ARG A 5 -9.57 19.89 12.51
C ARG A 5 -8.98 19.56 11.14
N ALA A 6 -7.85 20.19 10.79
CA ALA A 6 -7.16 19.90 9.53
C ALA A 6 -6.75 18.42 9.41
N MET A 7 -6.20 17.85 10.48
CA MET A 7 -5.81 16.43 10.53
C MET A 7 -7.02 15.51 10.31
N LEU A 8 -8.15 15.75 10.99
CA LEU A 8 -9.36 14.95 10.84
C LEU A 8 -9.94 15.08 9.41
N SER A 9 -9.92 16.29 8.83
CA SER A 9 -10.34 16.50 7.44
C SER A 9 -9.44 15.75 6.45
N LEU A 10 -8.12 15.76 6.65
CA LEU A 10 -7.17 15.01 5.82
C LEU A 10 -7.36 13.49 5.97
N LEU A 11 -7.60 13.01 7.19
CA LEU A 11 -7.89 11.59 7.44
C LEU A 11 -9.16 11.16 6.71
N ALA A 12 -10.26 11.90 6.86
CA ALA A 12 -11.51 11.60 6.20
C ALA A 12 -11.38 11.66 4.67
N ALA A 13 -10.70 12.68 4.14
CA ALA A 13 -10.43 12.82 2.71
C ALA A 13 -9.58 11.65 2.19
N SER A 14 -8.55 11.24 2.93
CA SER A 14 -7.70 10.12 2.56
C SER A 14 -8.49 8.82 2.50
N ILE A 15 -9.27 8.49 3.52
CA ILE A 15 -10.11 7.29 3.53
C ILE A 15 -11.09 7.33 2.35
N ALA A 16 -11.73 8.47 2.11
CA ALA A 16 -12.68 8.62 1.00
C ALA A 16 -12.01 8.41 -0.36
N VAL A 17 -10.85 9.03 -0.63
CA VAL A 17 -10.13 8.90 -1.89
C VAL A 17 -9.73 7.44 -2.16
N HIS A 18 -9.10 6.77 -1.19
CA HIS A 18 -8.65 5.39 -1.33
C HIS A 18 -9.84 4.42 -1.46
N THR A 19 -10.93 4.65 -0.71
CA THR A 19 -12.16 3.86 -0.87
C THR A 19 -12.78 4.04 -2.25
N CYS A 20 -12.90 5.29 -2.72
CA CYS A 20 -13.39 5.58 -4.07
C CYS A 20 -12.52 4.93 -5.14
N LEU A 21 -11.19 4.95 -4.99
CA LEU A 21 -10.27 4.30 -5.91
C LEU A 21 -10.55 2.80 -6.00
N LEU A 22 -10.62 2.11 -4.85
CA LEU A 22 -10.92 0.66 -4.81
C LEU A 22 -12.29 0.34 -5.42
N LEU A 23 -13.30 1.17 -5.15
CA LEU A 23 -14.64 1.02 -5.74
C LEU A 23 -14.62 1.24 -7.26
N ILE A 24 -13.85 2.22 -7.76
CA ILE A 24 -13.69 2.47 -9.19
C ILE A 24 -13.00 1.26 -9.86
N VAL A 25 -11.91 0.76 -9.27
CA VAL A 25 -11.20 -0.41 -9.79
C VAL A 25 -12.12 -1.62 -9.84
N HIS A 26 -12.84 -1.90 -8.76
CA HIS A 26 -13.81 -2.99 -8.70
C HIS A 26 -14.94 -2.82 -9.74
N ALA A 27 -15.53 -1.62 -9.85
CA ALA A 27 -16.60 -1.35 -10.82
C ALA A 27 -16.14 -1.47 -12.27
N ARG A 28 -14.86 -1.18 -12.56
CA ARG A 28 -14.30 -1.25 -13.91
C ARG A 28 -13.79 -2.63 -14.31
N PHE A 29 -13.27 -3.41 -13.36
CA PHE A 29 -12.54 -4.65 -13.63
C PHE A 29 -13.08 -5.89 -12.90
N GLY A 30 -14.10 -5.75 -12.06
CA GLY A 30 -14.77 -6.85 -11.35
C GLY A 30 -14.09 -7.30 -10.05
N ALA A 31 -12.85 -6.83 -9.79
CA ALA A 31 -12.10 -7.18 -8.58
C ALA A 31 -11.23 -6.00 -8.12
N VAL A 32 -11.04 -5.87 -6.80
CA VAL A 32 -10.21 -4.79 -6.21
C VAL A 32 -8.73 -4.97 -6.50
N ASP A 33 -8.29 -6.20 -6.76
CA ASP A 33 -6.92 -6.61 -7.04
C ASP A 33 -6.59 -6.74 -8.54
N ALA A 34 -7.54 -6.39 -9.41
CA ALA A 34 -7.41 -6.53 -10.86
C ALA A 34 -6.21 -5.77 -11.48
N LEU A 35 -5.63 -4.82 -10.75
CA LEU A 35 -4.46 -4.06 -11.18
C LEU A 35 -3.14 -4.56 -10.57
N ALA A 36 -3.18 -5.30 -9.45
CA ALA A 36 -1.99 -5.58 -8.63
C ALA A 36 -0.92 -6.43 -9.33
N PHE A 37 -1.33 -7.33 -10.23
CA PHE A 37 -0.40 -8.23 -10.95
C PHE A 37 -0.29 -7.93 -12.44
N ARG A 38 -0.61 -6.68 -12.84
CA ARG A 38 -0.35 -6.22 -14.22
C ARG A 38 1.13 -6.01 -14.49
N SER A 39 1.91 -5.65 -13.47
CA SER A 39 3.37 -5.67 -13.54
C SER A 39 3.91 -7.05 -13.17
N LEU A 40 5.00 -7.46 -13.83
CA LEU A 40 5.77 -8.65 -13.43
C LEU A 40 6.28 -8.50 -11.99
N ASP A 41 6.77 -7.31 -11.63
CA ASP A 41 7.29 -7.03 -10.30
C ASP A 41 6.26 -7.29 -9.20
N GLY A 42 5.01 -6.86 -9.37
CA GLY A 42 3.97 -7.06 -8.36
C GLY A 42 3.75 -8.54 -8.03
N ARG A 43 3.79 -9.39 -9.07
CA ARG A 43 3.66 -10.84 -8.93
C ARG A 43 4.87 -11.46 -8.25
N GLU A 44 6.08 -11.08 -8.66
CA GLU A 44 7.32 -11.60 -8.06
C GLU A 44 7.45 -11.23 -6.58
N TYR A 45 7.13 -9.99 -6.21
CA TYR A 45 7.13 -9.58 -4.79
C TYR A 45 6.08 -10.31 -3.97
N TYR A 46 4.90 -10.53 -4.54
CA TYR A 46 3.88 -11.34 -3.90
C TYR A 46 4.33 -12.78 -3.66
N HIS A 47 4.97 -13.40 -4.65
CA HIS A 47 5.54 -14.74 -4.51
C HIS A 47 6.66 -14.78 -3.46
N LEU A 48 7.53 -13.78 -3.40
CA LEU A 48 8.55 -13.69 -2.36
C LEU A 48 7.93 -13.68 -0.95
N GLY A 49 6.92 -12.85 -0.72
CA GLY A 49 6.22 -12.80 0.57
C GLY A 49 5.51 -14.12 0.90
N ARG A 50 4.81 -14.71 -0.08
CA ARG A 50 4.12 -16.00 0.08
C ARG A 50 5.10 -17.13 0.37
N ASN A 51 6.17 -17.25 -0.39
CA ASN A 51 7.16 -18.32 -0.24
C ASN A 51 7.97 -18.19 1.05
N LEU A 52 8.21 -16.97 1.54
CA LEU A 52 8.75 -16.75 2.88
C LEU A 52 7.81 -17.29 3.96
N LEU A 53 6.50 -17.00 3.85
CA LEU A 53 5.51 -17.43 4.83
C LEU A 53 5.27 -18.96 4.80
N GLU A 54 5.06 -19.53 3.62
CA GLU A 54 4.64 -20.91 3.44
C GLU A 54 5.82 -21.89 3.46
N HIS A 55 6.97 -21.49 2.92
CA HIS A 55 8.11 -22.40 2.68
C HIS A 55 9.38 -21.97 3.42
N GLY A 56 9.40 -20.81 4.09
CA GLY A 56 10.63 -20.25 4.66
C GLY A 56 11.70 -19.93 3.61
N SER A 57 11.31 -19.81 2.33
CA SER A 57 12.22 -19.66 1.20
C SER A 57 12.03 -18.33 0.50
N PHE A 58 13.12 -17.60 0.30
CA PHE A 58 13.12 -16.35 -0.45
C PHE A 58 13.24 -16.65 -1.94
N SER A 59 12.11 -16.88 -2.60
CA SER A 59 12.00 -17.30 -4.01
C SER A 59 10.85 -16.57 -4.72
N THR A 60 11.05 -16.20 -5.98
CA THR A 60 9.99 -15.64 -6.85
C THR A 60 9.12 -16.71 -7.52
N ALA A 61 9.41 -17.99 -7.28
CA ALA A 61 8.74 -19.11 -7.92
C ALA A 61 7.22 -19.08 -7.68
N GLY A 62 6.49 -19.29 -8.77
CA GLY A 62 5.05 -19.48 -8.78
C GLY A 62 4.62 -20.81 -8.16
N GLU A 63 3.32 -21.04 -8.14
CA GLU A 63 2.77 -22.32 -7.67
C GLU A 63 3.13 -23.45 -8.63
N GLY A 64 3.66 -24.57 -8.10
CA GLY A 64 4.13 -25.71 -8.90
C GLY A 64 5.52 -25.53 -9.52
N GLU A 65 6.15 -24.37 -9.38
CA GLU A 65 7.52 -24.13 -9.84
C GLU A 65 8.57 -24.54 -8.77
N PRO A 66 9.76 -25.00 -9.16
CA PRO A 66 10.83 -25.28 -8.20
C PRO A 66 11.26 -24.02 -7.45
N LEU A 67 11.37 -24.11 -6.12
CA LEU A 67 11.86 -23.01 -5.29
C LEU A 67 13.35 -22.74 -5.55
N ALA A 68 13.65 -21.73 -6.37
CA ALA A 68 15.00 -21.23 -6.58
C ALA A 68 15.21 -19.95 -5.74
N PRO A 69 16.28 -19.86 -4.92
CA PRO A 69 16.56 -18.67 -4.14
C PRO A 69 16.75 -17.43 -5.02
N ASP A 70 16.10 -16.32 -4.66
CA ASP A 70 16.31 -15.01 -5.26
C ASP A 70 17.45 -14.28 -4.54
N THR A 71 18.34 -13.65 -5.31
CA THR A 71 19.46 -12.85 -4.78
C THR A 71 19.43 -11.40 -5.28
N TRP A 72 18.38 -11.01 -6.00
CA TRP A 72 18.27 -9.70 -6.65
C TRP A 72 17.47 -8.71 -5.80
N ARG A 73 16.46 -9.19 -5.07
CA ARG A 73 15.55 -8.35 -4.28
C ARG A 73 15.92 -8.33 -2.81
N THR A 74 15.77 -7.18 -2.17
CA THR A 74 15.97 -7.06 -0.73
C THR A 74 14.75 -7.57 0.03
N PRO A 75 14.94 -8.18 1.22
CA PRO A 75 13.85 -8.87 1.92
C PRO A 75 12.88 -7.95 2.67
N GLY A 76 13.17 -6.64 2.80
CA GLY A 76 12.35 -5.74 3.63
C GLY A 76 10.87 -5.70 3.25
N TYR A 77 10.57 -5.45 1.98
CA TYR A 77 9.19 -5.43 1.49
C TYR A 77 8.54 -6.83 1.45
N PRO A 78 9.21 -7.89 0.96
CA PRO A 78 8.72 -9.27 1.10
C PRO A 78 8.39 -9.72 2.53
N LEU A 79 9.18 -9.33 3.53
CA LEU A 79 8.90 -9.64 4.94
C LEU A 79 7.64 -8.91 5.43
N PHE A 80 7.43 -7.66 5.02
CA PHE A 80 6.18 -6.96 5.27
C PHE A 80 4.99 -7.69 4.64
N LEU A 81 5.11 -8.13 3.37
CA LEU A 81 4.07 -8.90 2.70
C LEU A 81 3.76 -10.21 3.43
N ALA A 82 4.79 -10.97 3.82
CA ALA A 82 4.64 -12.20 4.59
C ALA A 82 3.90 -11.96 5.92
N ALA A 83 4.22 -10.87 6.62
CA ALA A 83 3.54 -10.50 7.86
C ALA A 83 2.06 -10.14 7.64
N VAL A 84 1.73 -9.41 6.57
CA VAL A 84 0.33 -9.12 6.21
C VAL A 84 -0.41 -10.43 5.88
N MET A 85 0.20 -11.30 5.08
CA MET A 85 -0.40 -12.58 4.71
C MET A 85 -0.62 -13.50 5.93
N ALA A 86 0.28 -13.46 6.91
CA ALA A 86 0.13 -14.21 8.16
C ALA A 86 -1.06 -13.71 9.02
N LEU A 87 -1.34 -12.40 8.98
CA LEU A 87 -2.39 -11.78 9.81
C LEU A 87 -3.77 -11.75 9.13
N ALA A 88 -3.80 -11.56 7.81
CA ALA A 88 -5.03 -11.31 7.05
C ALA A 88 -5.28 -12.34 5.93
N GLY A 89 -4.41 -13.35 5.80
CA GLY A 89 -4.45 -14.37 4.77
C GLY A 89 -3.67 -14.01 3.51
N SER A 90 -3.25 -15.04 2.77
CA SER A 90 -2.50 -14.92 1.51
C SER A 90 -3.40 -14.58 0.32
N SER A 91 -4.38 -13.68 0.48
CA SER A 91 -5.16 -13.17 -0.65
C SER A 91 -4.53 -11.87 -1.16
N PRO A 92 -4.48 -11.65 -2.49
CA PRO A 92 -4.01 -10.38 -3.06
C PRO A 92 -4.80 -9.18 -2.52
N THR A 93 -6.11 -9.35 -2.35
CA THR A 93 -7.01 -8.36 -1.76
C THR A 93 -6.56 -7.91 -0.36
N ALA A 94 -6.15 -8.84 0.52
CA ALA A 94 -5.68 -8.49 1.86
C ALA A 94 -4.41 -7.62 1.80
N VAL A 95 -3.49 -7.94 0.89
CA VAL A 95 -2.26 -7.18 0.68
C VAL A 95 -2.55 -5.76 0.17
N ILE A 96 -3.49 -5.60 -0.76
CA ILE A 96 -3.87 -4.29 -1.29
C ILE A 96 -4.56 -3.46 -0.22
N VAL A 97 -5.48 -4.04 0.54
CA VAL A 97 -6.13 -3.35 1.66
C VAL A 97 -5.07 -2.87 2.67
N ALA A 98 -4.07 -3.69 2.98
CA ALA A 98 -2.97 -3.30 3.86
C ALA A 98 -2.14 -2.12 3.29
N HIS A 99 -1.86 -2.10 1.98
CA HIS A 99 -1.19 -0.97 1.33
C HIS A 99 -2.02 0.32 1.41
N GLN A 100 -3.32 0.22 1.16
CA GLN A 100 -4.23 1.37 1.22
C GLN A 100 -4.31 1.94 2.64
N LEU A 101 -4.31 1.08 3.67
CA LEU A 101 -4.21 1.52 5.06
C LEU A 101 -2.88 2.22 5.35
N LEU A 102 -1.76 1.70 4.86
CA LEU A 102 -0.45 2.35 4.97
C LEU A 102 -0.43 3.71 4.25
N ALA A 103 -1.09 3.83 3.10
CA ALA A 103 -1.21 5.10 2.38
C ALA A 103 -1.97 6.14 3.21
N VAL A 104 -3.07 5.75 3.87
CA VAL A 104 -3.77 6.63 4.82
C VAL A 104 -2.87 7.06 5.98
N VAL A 105 -2.12 6.12 6.57
CA VAL A 105 -1.16 6.43 7.64
C VAL A 105 -0.08 7.39 7.14
N ASN A 106 0.43 7.20 5.92
CA ASN A 106 1.45 8.05 5.31
C ASN A 106 0.97 9.50 5.16
N VAL A 107 -0.28 9.72 4.75
CA VAL A 107 -0.89 11.06 4.65
C VAL A 107 -0.88 11.78 6.00
N ILE A 108 -1.26 11.08 7.08
CA ILE A 108 -1.30 11.66 8.43
C ILE A 108 0.10 11.89 8.99
N LEU A 109 1.00 10.93 8.80
CA LEU A 109 2.39 11.06 9.20
C LEU A 109 3.06 12.26 8.51
N PHE A 110 2.87 12.40 7.20
CA PHE A 110 3.40 13.52 6.42
C PHE A 110 2.91 14.87 6.96
N PHE A 111 1.61 14.99 7.24
CA PHE A 111 1.05 16.20 7.87
C PHE A 111 1.72 16.50 9.22
N HIS A 112 1.86 15.49 10.09
CA HIS A 112 2.48 15.65 11.40
C HIS A 112 3.94 16.11 11.32
N LEU A 113 4.70 15.60 10.35
CA LEU A 113 6.10 15.99 10.15
C LEU A 113 6.25 17.43 9.64
N LEU A 114 5.27 17.94 8.89
CA LEU A 114 5.28 19.29 8.33
C LEU A 114 4.78 20.36 9.29
N VAL A 115 3.81 20.07 10.16
CA VAL A 115 3.18 21.07 11.04
C VAL A 115 4.20 21.86 11.89
N PRO A 116 5.20 21.24 12.56
CA PRO A 116 6.16 21.98 13.38
C PRO A 116 7.03 22.96 12.60
N ARG A 117 7.26 22.70 11.31
CA ARG A 117 8.16 23.51 10.47
C ARG A 117 7.42 24.55 9.65
N TRP A 118 6.25 24.20 9.12
CA TRP A 118 5.54 25.01 8.11
C TRP A 118 4.23 25.61 8.63
N GLY A 119 3.77 25.19 9.80
CA GLY A 119 2.46 25.55 10.34
C GLY A 119 1.31 24.82 9.65
N ALA A 120 0.15 24.81 10.30
CA ALA A 120 -1.00 23.98 9.91
C ALA A 120 -1.47 24.22 8.47
N ARG A 121 -1.60 25.49 8.04
CA ARG A 121 -2.15 25.83 6.73
C ARG A 121 -1.28 25.33 5.58
N ARG A 122 0.04 25.55 5.66
CA ARG A 122 0.98 25.12 4.61
C ARG A 122 1.13 23.60 4.60
N ALA A 123 1.18 22.98 5.78
CA ALA A 123 1.20 21.53 5.92
C ALA A 123 -0.04 20.87 5.30
N THR A 124 -1.24 21.44 5.50
CA THR A 124 -2.47 20.95 4.87
C THR A 124 -2.38 20.97 3.35
N TRP A 125 -2.00 22.11 2.76
CA TRP A 125 -1.89 22.20 1.29
C TRP A 125 -0.87 21.22 0.71
N ALA A 126 0.31 21.10 1.34
CA ALA A 126 1.32 20.15 0.91
C ALA A 126 0.84 18.69 1.02
N THR A 127 0.12 18.36 2.08
CA THR A 127 -0.43 17.02 2.30
C THR A 127 -1.58 16.73 1.33
N THR A 128 -2.43 17.71 1.01
CA THR A 128 -3.46 17.58 -0.02
C THR A 128 -2.84 17.35 -1.40
N ALA A 129 -1.75 18.03 -1.72
CA ALA A 129 -1.01 17.78 -2.96
C ALA A 129 -0.48 16.35 -3.02
N LEU A 130 0.09 15.82 -1.92
CA LEU A 130 0.52 14.42 -1.82
C LEU A 130 -0.66 13.44 -2.01
N LEU A 131 -1.81 13.71 -1.37
CA LEU A 131 -2.99 12.85 -1.45
C LEU A 131 -3.58 12.76 -2.87
N LEU A 132 -3.45 13.84 -3.66
CA LEU A 132 -3.99 13.91 -5.02
C LEU A 132 -2.95 13.62 -6.10
N GLU A 133 -1.75 13.20 -5.70
CA GLU A 133 -0.64 12.92 -6.60
C GLU A 133 -0.93 11.62 -7.39
N PRO A 134 -1.03 11.67 -8.74
CA PRO A 134 -1.51 10.53 -9.53
C PRO A 134 -0.64 9.28 -9.45
N TYR A 135 0.68 9.43 -9.29
CA TYR A 135 1.60 8.30 -9.19
C TYR A 135 1.36 7.54 -7.88
N GLY A 136 1.28 8.26 -6.75
CA GLY A 136 0.96 7.69 -5.45
C GLY A 136 -0.37 6.94 -5.47
N LEU A 137 -1.41 7.50 -6.08
CA LEU A 137 -2.73 6.84 -6.19
C LEU A 137 -2.71 5.59 -7.07
N TYR A 138 -1.85 5.55 -8.10
CA TYR A 138 -1.76 4.39 -8.98
C TYR A 138 -0.98 3.22 -8.36
N TYR A 139 0.04 3.52 -7.54
CA TYR A 139 0.92 2.52 -6.92
C TYR A 139 0.55 2.16 -5.46
N SER A 140 -0.43 2.86 -4.86
CA SER A 140 -0.99 2.53 -3.55
C SER A 140 -1.97 1.37 -3.57
#